data_AF-A0A970LF45-F1
#
_entry.id   AF-A0A970LF45-F1
#
_cell.length_a   1.000
_cell.length_b   1.000
_cell.length_c   1.000
_cell.angle_alpha   90.00
_cell.angle_beta   90.00
_cell.angle_gamma   90.00
#
_symmetry.space_group_name_H-M   'P 1'
#
loop_
_entity.id
_entity.type
_entity.pdbx_description
1 polymer ?
#
loop_
_entity_poly.entity_id
_entity_poly.type
_entity_poly.pdbx_seq_one_letter_code
_entity_poly.pdbx_strand_id
1 'polypeptide(L)'
;IEGLERVRDSFNSYPVDRVAELVGIAALSDGAWFEQNRARIIATRGQTESRLRALGLDVIPSATNFLFAGLPGVPARVLYNALRDEGILVRYFERPRIDEYLRISIGTPAEMDALCAALERTVPAVGRPGRFEGKGGTVWHEWPNGNA
;
A
#
# COMPACT_ATOMS: atom_id res chain seq x y z
N ILE A 1 -15.31 33.25 -4.84
CA ILE A 1 -15.98 33.01 -6.15
C ILE A 1 -14.95 33.07 -7.27
N GLU A 2 -14.13 34.12 -7.35
CA GLU A 2 -13.01 34.27 -8.31
C GLU A 2 -12.10 33.03 -8.46
N GLY A 3 -11.76 32.34 -7.37
CA GLY A 3 -10.97 31.11 -7.43
C GLY A 3 -11.67 29.94 -8.13
N LEU A 4 -13.00 29.83 -8.00
CA LEU A 4 -13.79 28.79 -8.67
C LEU A 4 -13.88 29.06 -10.19
N GLU A 5 -13.96 30.33 -10.56
CA GLU A 5 -14.01 30.77 -11.96
C GLU A 5 -12.66 30.52 -12.66
N ARG A 6 -11.54 30.83 -12.02
CA ARG A 6 -10.21 30.49 -12.56
C ARG A 6 -10.05 29.00 -12.82
N VAL A 7 -10.54 28.16 -11.91
CA VAL A 7 -10.50 26.70 -12.06
C VAL A 7 -11.38 26.27 -13.23
N ARG A 8 -12.62 26.77 -13.33
CA ARG A 8 -13.52 26.52 -14.48
C ARG A 8 -12.85 26.88 -15.81
N ASP A 9 -12.18 28.02 -15.87
CA ASP A 9 -11.60 28.57 -17.09
C ASP A 9 -10.23 27.93 -17.45
N SER A 10 -9.72 27.01 -16.63
CA SER A 10 -8.42 26.31 -16.83
C SER A 10 -8.55 24.87 -17.34
N PHE A 11 -9.76 24.38 -17.61
CA PHE A 11 -10.01 23.05 -18.17
C PHE A 11 -10.62 23.13 -19.58
N ASN A 12 -10.53 22.03 -20.31
CA ASN A 12 -11.27 21.88 -21.57
C ASN A 12 -12.78 22.02 -21.33
N SER A 13 -13.54 22.52 -22.31
CA SER A 13 -14.97 22.81 -22.18
C SER A 13 -15.85 21.59 -21.85
N TYR A 14 -15.35 20.37 -22.08
CA TYR A 14 -16.04 19.10 -21.78
C TYR A 14 -15.07 18.12 -21.10
N PRO A 15 -14.76 18.32 -19.81
CA PRO A 15 -13.76 17.52 -19.11
C PRO A 15 -14.33 16.22 -18.50
N VAL A 16 -15.66 16.09 -18.44
CA VAL A 16 -16.37 14.95 -17.87
C VAL A 16 -17.36 14.42 -18.90
N ASP A 17 -17.37 13.11 -19.11
CA ASP A 17 -18.35 12.48 -20.00
C ASP A 17 -19.69 12.27 -19.29
N ARG A 18 -20.76 12.13 -20.08
CA ARG A 18 -22.14 12.01 -19.58
C ARG A 18 -22.34 10.84 -18.62
N VAL A 19 -21.63 9.72 -18.83
CA VAL A 19 -21.78 8.54 -17.96
C VAL A 19 -21.11 8.81 -16.61
N ALA A 20 -19.91 9.39 -16.61
CA ALA A 20 -19.23 9.79 -15.39
C ALA A 20 -20.04 10.81 -14.57
N GLU A 21 -20.71 11.77 -15.20
CA GLU A 21 -21.62 12.70 -14.51
C GLU A 21 -22.77 11.96 -13.82
N LEU A 22 -23.45 11.05 -14.51
CA LEU A 22 -24.57 10.28 -13.96
C LEU A 22 -24.13 9.38 -12.80
N VAL A 23 -22.99 8.68 -12.96
CA VAL A 23 -22.42 7.84 -11.91
C VAL A 23 -22.00 8.68 -10.70
N GLY A 24 -21.40 9.85 -10.94
CA GLY A 24 -21.01 10.79 -9.89
C GLY A 24 -22.21 11.27 -9.07
N ILE A 25 -23.30 11.66 -9.73
CA ILE A 25 -24.55 12.07 -9.06
C ILE A 25 -25.12 10.91 -8.24
N ALA A 26 -25.18 9.71 -8.80
CA ALA A 26 -25.70 8.52 -8.09
C ALA A 26 -24.85 8.20 -6.85
N ALA A 27 -23.52 8.21 -6.99
CA ALA A 27 -22.59 7.95 -5.88
C ALA A 27 -22.68 9.00 -4.77
N LEU A 28 -22.85 10.29 -5.12
CA LEU A 28 -23.02 11.37 -4.15
C LEU A 28 -24.38 11.33 -3.45
N SER A 29 -25.39 10.77 -4.10
CA SER A 29 -26.75 10.66 -3.55
C SER A 29 -26.90 9.51 -2.56
N ASP A 30 -26.05 8.48 -2.64
CA ASP A 30 -26.11 7.30 -1.76
C ASP A 30 -25.20 7.43 -0.53
N GLY A 31 -25.58 8.34 0.38
CA GLY A 31 -24.86 8.53 1.64
C GLY A 31 -24.84 7.28 2.53
N ALA A 32 -25.90 6.48 2.53
CA ALA A 32 -25.98 5.27 3.35
C ALA A 32 -24.94 4.22 2.92
N TRP A 33 -24.79 4.00 1.61
CA TRP A 33 -23.77 3.10 1.08
C TRP A 33 -22.36 3.60 1.36
N PHE A 34 -22.12 4.92 1.27
CA PHE A 34 -20.83 5.53 1.60
C PHE A 34 -20.45 5.27 3.07
N GLU A 35 -21.35 5.56 4.01
CA GLU A 35 -21.14 5.36 5.44
C GLU A 35 -20.83 3.89 5.77
N GLN A 36 -21.60 2.96 5.19
CA GLN A 36 -21.40 1.52 5.36
C GLN A 36 -20.04 1.06 4.83
N ASN A 37 -19.64 1.49 3.63
CA ASN A 37 -18.34 1.12 3.07
C ASN A 37 -17.19 1.72 3.85
N ARG A 38 -17.30 2.98 4.32
CA ARG A 38 -16.29 3.60 5.16
C ARG A 38 -16.11 2.81 6.45
N ALA A 39 -17.19 2.45 7.14
CA ALA A 39 -17.15 1.65 8.35
C ALA A 39 -16.50 0.28 8.10
N ARG A 40 -16.84 -0.38 6.99
CA ARG A 40 -16.23 -1.65 6.58
C ARG A 40 -14.72 -1.53 6.37
N ILE A 41 -14.28 -0.51 5.63
CA ILE A 41 -12.84 -0.26 5.39
C ILE A 41 -12.11 -0.01 6.72
N ILE A 42 -12.68 0.79 7.62
CA ILE A 42 -12.08 1.05 8.94
C ILE A 42 -11.94 -0.24 9.75
N ALA A 43 -12.98 -1.07 9.79
CA ALA A 43 -12.96 -2.34 10.51
C ALA A 43 -11.91 -3.30 9.93
N THR A 44 -11.90 -3.50 8.61
CA THR A 44 -10.91 -4.36 7.94
C THR A 44 -9.48 -3.83 8.10
N ARG A 45 -9.29 -2.51 8.06
CA ARG A 45 -7.99 -1.87 8.29
C ARG A 45 -7.48 -2.17 9.69
N GLY A 46 -8.32 -2.00 10.71
CA GLY A 46 -7.95 -2.26 12.11
C GLY A 46 -7.58 -3.73 12.33
N GLN A 47 -8.39 -4.66 11.80
CA GLN A 47 -8.11 -6.09 11.90
C GLN A 47 -6.79 -6.47 11.20
N THR A 48 -6.57 -5.97 9.98
CA THR A 48 -5.32 -6.16 9.24
C THR A 48 -4.14 -5.60 10.04
N GLU A 49 -4.22 -4.36 10.52
CA GLU A 49 -3.16 -3.70 11.29
C GLU A 49 -2.74 -4.52 12.51
N SER A 50 -3.71 -5.02 13.28
CA SER A 50 -3.42 -5.89 14.44
C SER A 50 -2.70 -7.18 14.04
N ARG A 51 -3.09 -7.82 12.94
CA ARG A 51 -2.44 -9.05 12.45
C ARG A 51 -1.03 -8.78 11.94
N LEU A 52 -0.82 -7.73 11.17
CA LEU A 52 0.51 -7.36 10.68
C LEU A 52 1.48 -7.09 11.84
N ARG A 53 1.03 -6.37 12.88
CA ARG A 53 1.84 -6.16 14.10
C ARG A 53 2.14 -7.46 14.84
N ALA A 54 1.17 -8.38 14.92
CA ALA A 54 1.39 -9.70 15.52
C ALA A 54 2.43 -10.55 14.76
N LEU A 55 2.59 -10.31 13.45
CA LEU A 55 3.65 -10.90 12.62
C LEU A 55 5.01 -10.18 12.74
N GLY A 56 5.11 -9.15 13.57
CA GLY A 56 6.34 -8.40 13.81
C GLY A 56 6.63 -7.28 12.80
N LEU A 57 5.65 -6.92 11.95
CA LEU A 57 5.79 -5.75 11.09
C LEU A 57 5.59 -4.46 11.89
N ASP A 58 6.39 -3.44 11.57
CA ASP A 58 6.12 -2.08 11.98
C ASP A 58 5.05 -1.47 11.06
N VAL A 59 3.96 -0.99 11.65
CA VAL A 59 2.77 -0.51 10.92
C VAL A 59 2.42 0.89 11.41
N ILE A 60 2.48 1.85 10.48
CA ILE A 60 2.17 3.25 10.75
C ILE A 60 0.66 3.42 10.91
N PRO A 61 0.17 4.11 11.97
CA PRO A 61 -1.25 4.42 12.14
C PRO A 61 -1.81 5.12 10.91
N SER A 62 -2.93 4.63 10.39
CA SER A 62 -3.52 5.14 9.14
C SER A 62 -4.96 5.61 9.33
N ALA A 63 -5.27 6.74 8.71
CA ALA A 63 -6.64 7.24 8.53
C ALA A 63 -7.16 7.00 7.09
N THR A 64 -6.40 6.34 6.22
CA THR A 64 -6.71 6.15 4.79
C THR A 64 -7.23 4.74 4.48
N ASN A 65 -7.48 4.43 3.21
CA ASN A 65 -7.82 3.08 2.74
C ASN A 65 -6.59 2.19 2.47
N PHE A 66 -5.44 2.48 3.10
CA PHE A 66 -4.23 1.67 3.01
C PHE A 66 -3.42 1.72 4.31
N LEU A 67 -2.49 0.79 4.47
CA LEU A 67 -1.49 0.74 5.54
C LEU A 67 -0.09 0.89 4.95
N PHE A 68 0.80 1.57 5.68
CA PHE A 68 2.23 1.48 5.45
C PHE A 68 2.81 0.49 6.46
N ALA A 69 3.45 -0.57 5.96
CA ALA A 69 4.01 -1.63 6.79
C ALA A 69 5.41 -2.03 6.31
N GLY A 70 6.34 -2.13 7.26
CA GLY A 70 7.72 -2.57 7.04
C GLY A 70 8.07 -3.71 7.98
N LEU A 71 9.09 -4.49 7.62
CA LEU A 71 9.62 -5.54 8.50
C LEU A 71 11.01 -5.12 8.99
N PRO A 72 11.18 -4.82 10.29
CA PRO A 72 12.46 -4.36 10.80
C PRO A 72 13.62 -5.30 10.44
N GLY A 73 14.71 -4.74 9.91
CA GLY A 73 15.89 -5.51 9.48
C GLY A 73 15.75 -6.22 8.12
N VAL A 74 14.62 -6.10 7.44
CA VAL A 74 14.41 -6.67 6.09
C VAL A 74 14.04 -5.56 5.11
N PRO A 75 14.80 -5.36 4.01
CA PRO A 75 14.45 -4.36 3.01
C PRO A 75 13.07 -4.64 2.42
N ALA A 76 12.20 -3.63 2.37
CA ALA A 76 10.82 -3.81 1.87
C ALA A 76 10.77 -4.33 0.43
N ARG A 77 11.78 -4.06 -0.40
CA ARG A 77 11.90 -4.66 -1.74
C ARG A 77 11.92 -6.20 -1.71
N VAL A 78 12.57 -6.81 -0.73
CA VAL A 78 12.64 -8.27 -0.59
C VAL A 78 11.25 -8.81 -0.27
N LEU A 79 10.57 -8.20 0.71
CA LEU A 79 9.21 -8.57 1.09
C LEU A 79 8.21 -8.36 -0.06
N TYR A 80 8.33 -7.25 -0.81
CA TYR A 80 7.54 -6.98 -2.00
C TYR A 80 7.66 -8.08 -3.05
N ASN A 81 8.89 -8.48 -3.39
CA ASN A 81 9.12 -9.51 -4.39
C ASN A 81 8.54 -10.86 -3.93
N ALA A 82 8.73 -11.23 -2.67
CA ALA A 82 8.19 -12.48 -2.12
C ALA A 82 6.64 -12.51 -2.17
N LEU A 83 5.98 -11.42 -1.79
CA LEU A 83 4.51 -11.31 -1.90
C LEU A 83 4.04 -11.38 -3.35
N ARG A 84 4.75 -10.72 -4.28
CA ARG A 84 4.43 -10.74 -5.70
C ARG A 84 4.52 -12.16 -6.27
N ASP A 85 5.52 -12.93 -5.85
CA ASP A 85 5.71 -14.32 -6.29
C ASP A 85 4.59 -15.25 -5.75
N GLU A 86 3.95 -14.87 -4.63
CA GLU A 86 2.72 -15.49 -4.11
C GLU A 86 1.42 -14.93 -4.76
N GLY A 87 1.53 -14.09 -5.78
CA GLY A 87 0.39 -13.50 -6.49
C GLY A 87 -0.29 -12.33 -5.76
N ILE A 88 0.35 -11.76 -4.74
CA ILE A 88 -0.18 -10.64 -3.96
C ILE A 88 0.50 -9.35 -4.40
N LEU A 89 -0.29 -8.45 -5.01
CA LEU A 89 0.21 -7.17 -5.50
C LEU A 89 0.01 -6.08 -4.45
N VAL A 90 1.12 -5.57 -3.92
CA VAL A 90 1.17 -4.36 -3.08
C VAL A 90 2.04 -3.31 -3.74
N ARG A 91 2.08 -2.08 -3.20
CA ARG A 91 2.91 -1.01 -3.76
C ARG A 91 4.20 -0.84 -2.96
N TYR A 92 5.33 -0.88 -3.66
CA TYR A 92 6.65 -0.50 -3.15
C TYR A 92 7.09 0.84 -3.76
N PHE A 93 7.82 1.65 -3.00
CA PHE A 93 8.39 2.92 -3.44
C PHE A 93 9.91 2.92 -3.26
N GLU A 94 10.65 3.00 -4.37
CA GLU A 94 12.10 3.22 -4.34
C GLU A 94 12.38 4.72 -4.23
N ARG A 95 12.09 5.27 -3.04
CA ARG A 95 12.32 6.67 -2.71
C ARG A 95 12.90 6.75 -1.30
N PRO A 96 13.91 7.61 -1.07
CA PRO A 96 14.46 7.81 0.27
C PRO A 96 13.34 8.12 1.28
N ARG A 97 13.45 7.56 2.50
CA ARG A 97 12.53 7.69 3.65
C ARG A 97 11.30 6.78 3.64
N ILE A 98 10.93 6.18 2.52
CA ILE A 98 9.73 5.30 2.42
C ILE A 98 10.02 3.97 1.73
N ASP A 99 11.28 3.72 1.38
CA ASP A 99 11.81 2.50 0.78
C ASP A 99 11.96 1.33 1.76
N GLU A 100 11.68 1.56 3.04
CA GLU A 100 11.56 0.52 4.07
C GLU A 100 10.13 0.02 4.28
N TYR A 101 9.15 0.57 3.53
CA TYR A 101 7.75 0.24 3.71
C TYR A 101 7.04 -0.19 2.42
N LEU A 102 6.01 -1.01 2.60
CA LEU A 102 5.02 -1.35 1.59
C LEU A 102 3.73 -0.57 1.86
N ARG A 103 3.13 -0.02 0.80
CA ARG A 103 1.77 0.52 0.86
C ARG A 103 0.79 -0.57 0.45
N ILE A 104 0.06 -1.07 1.44
CA ILE A 104 -0.91 -2.15 1.33
C ILE A 104 -2.31 -1.53 1.30
N SER A 105 -2.99 -1.60 0.15
CA SER A 105 -4.39 -1.17 0.05
C SER A 105 -5.30 -2.11 0.83
N ILE A 106 -6.34 -1.58 1.48
CA ILE A 106 -7.35 -2.40 2.15
C ILE A 106 -8.37 -2.89 1.13
N GLY A 107 -8.31 -4.18 0.84
CA GLY A 107 -9.27 -4.89 0.01
C GLY A 107 -10.46 -5.43 0.80
N THR A 108 -11.10 -6.43 0.23
CA THR A 108 -12.10 -7.26 0.91
C THR A 108 -11.46 -8.05 2.06
N PRO A 109 -12.24 -8.49 3.06
CA PRO A 109 -11.71 -9.32 4.15
C PRO A 109 -10.96 -10.56 3.65
N ALA A 110 -11.49 -11.24 2.62
CA ALA A 110 -10.86 -12.41 2.04
C ALA A 110 -9.50 -12.11 1.38
N GLU A 111 -9.36 -10.97 0.70
CA GLU A 111 -8.07 -10.53 0.14
C GLU A 111 -7.06 -10.20 1.25
N MET A 112 -7.53 -9.56 2.34
CA MET A 112 -6.67 -9.26 3.48
C MET A 112 -6.26 -10.52 4.25
N ASP A 113 -7.13 -11.52 4.33
CA ASP A 113 -6.82 -12.83 4.88
C ASP A 113 -5.76 -13.55 4.06
N ALA A 114 -5.88 -13.52 2.73
CA ALA A 114 -4.89 -14.09 1.82
C ALA A 114 -3.53 -13.40 1.96
N LEU A 115 -3.51 -12.07 2.07
CA LEU A 115 -2.30 -11.29 2.34
C LEU A 115 -1.63 -11.72 3.64
N CYS A 116 -2.39 -11.75 4.74
CA CYS A 116 -1.84 -12.12 6.04
C CYS A 116 -1.31 -13.56 6.04
N ALA A 117 -2.02 -14.49 5.40
CA ALA A 117 -1.57 -15.88 5.28
C ALA A 117 -0.26 -16.00 4.48
N ALA A 118 -0.06 -15.19 3.44
CA ALA A 118 1.21 -15.15 2.71
C ALA A 118 2.34 -14.55 3.55
N LEU A 119 2.07 -13.49 4.31
CA LEU A 119 3.04 -12.91 5.23
C LEU A 119 3.45 -13.90 6.33
N GLU A 120 2.52 -14.70 6.85
CA GLU A 120 2.82 -15.78 7.81
C GLU A 120 3.83 -16.79 7.25
N ARG A 121 3.81 -17.08 5.94
CA ARG A 121 4.78 -17.95 5.27
C ARG A 121 6.09 -17.23 4.95
N THR A 122 5.99 -15.99 4.48
CA THR A 122 7.13 -15.23 3.94
C THR A 122 7.99 -14.61 5.04
N VAL A 123 7.41 -14.02 6.09
CA VAL A 123 8.16 -13.31 7.15
C VAL A 123 9.22 -14.21 7.81
N PRO A 124 8.94 -15.46 8.21
CA PRO A 124 9.96 -16.35 8.76
C PRO A 124 11.05 -16.75 7.75
N ALA A 125 10.71 -16.77 6.45
CA ALA A 125 11.67 -17.11 5.40
C ALA A 125 12.69 -15.97 5.21
N VAL A 126 12.21 -14.72 5.14
CA VAL A 126 13.04 -13.51 4.90
C VAL A 126 13.72 -12.97 6.17
N GLY A 127 13.15 -13.19 7.35
CA GLY A 127 13.66 -12.70 8.63
C GLY A 127 14.85 -13.48 9.21
N ARG A 128 15.33 -14.54 8.55
CA ARG A 128 16.55 -15.25 8.98
C ARG A 128 17.79 -14.52 8.43
N PRO A 129 18.65 -13.94 9.28
CA PRO A 129 19.92 -13.41 8.82
C PRO A 129 20.73 -14.56 8.20
N GLY A 130 21.02 -14.47 6.90
CA GLY A 130 21.92 -15.38 6.18
C GLY A 130 21.32 -16.38 5.18
N ARG A 131 20.00 -16.37 4.87
CA ARG A 131 19.43 -17.35 3.90
C ARG A 131 19.22 -16.82 2.48
N PHE A 132 19.13 -15.51 2.27
CA PHE A 132 19.02 -14.91 0.94
C PHE A 132 20.39 -14.55 0.36
N GLU A 133 21.30 -15.52 0.28
CA GLU A 133 22.34 -15.50 -0.75
C GLU A 133 21.69 -16.00 -2.03
N GLY A 134 21.27 -15.06 -2.88
CA GLY A 134 20.81 -15.38 -4.21
C GLY A 134 21.88 -16.17 -4.96
N LYS A 135 21.51 -17.33 -5.51
CA LYS A 135 22.28 -17.98 -6.57
C LYS A 135 22.33 -17.03 -7.77
N GLY A 136 23.43 -16.28 -7.86
CA GLY A 136 23.67 -15.28 -8.90
C GLY A 136 24.65 -14.26 -8.37
N GLY A 137 25.95 -14.56 -8.50
CA GLY A 137 27.01 -13.72 -7.98
C GLY A 137 26.91 -12.29 -8.49
N THR A 138 26.69 -11.35 -7.58
CA THR A 138 27.14 -9.97 -7.71
C THR A 138 27.44 -9.49 -6.30
N VAL A 139 28.73 -9.39 -6.01
CA VAL A 139 29.27 -8.75 -4.81
C VAL A 139 28.85 -7.28 -4.89
N TRP A 140 28.03 -6.83 -3.95
CA TRP A 140 27.74 -5.40 -3.80
C TRP A 140 28.98 -4.74 -3.19
N HIS A 141 29.76 -4.06 -4.04
CA HIS A 141 30.80 -3.15 -3.58
C HIS A 141 30.14 -1.90 -2.98
N GLU A 142 30.55 -1.56 -1.75
CA GLU A 142 30.28 -0.27 -1.11
C GLU A 142 30.60 0.90 -2.04
N TRP A 143 29.64 1.82 -2.19
CA TRP A 143 29.90 3.11 -2.81
C TRP A 143 30.41 4.07 -1.73
N PRO A 144 31.58 4.72 -1.91
CA PRO A 144 32.13 5.61 -0.90
C PRO A 144 31.33 6.92 -0.85
N ASN A 145 31.01 7.35 0.38
CA ASN A 145 30.48 8.66 0.69
C ASN A 145 31.39 9.76 0.10
N GLY A 146 30.94 10.41 -0.97
CA GLY A 146 31.56 11.60 -1.54
C GLY A 146 30.96 12.86 -0.94
N ASN A 147 31.64 13.41 0.06
CA ASN A 147 31.42 14.76 0.58
C ASN A 147 32.18 15.74 -0.33
N ALA A 148 31.46 16.64 -1.04
CA ALA A 148 31.97 17.88 -1.64
C ALA A 148 30.80 18.79 -2.02
#